data_AF-A0A5U1N0Q5-F1
#
_entry.id   AF-A0A5U1N0Q5-F1
#
_cell.length_a   1.000
_cell.length_b   1.000
_cell.length_c   1.000
_cell.angle_alpha   90.00
_cell.angle_beta   90.00
_cell.angle_gamma   90.00
#
_symmetry.space_group_name_H-M   'P 1'
#
loop_
_entity.id
_entity.type
_entity.pdbx_description
1 polymer ?
#
loop_
_entity_poly.entity_id
_entity_poly.type
_entity_poly.pdbx_seq_one_letter_code
_entity_poly.pdbx_strand_id
1 'polypeptide(L)'
;MMSGNNENIKQLVARLKDIHERTGMNFPAWMMDENRSGDHELTAAEQHEWAEIICESMRGTVALLYLIECEKRWGLREGEYVFRSEERVLGLTRALIENVLIKYVEEDLLLHKPTERYMAVFQFYWANDQRVQAGEASWFNEFLDGIFLDVARRLRAGEKPPVKPILH
;
A
#
# COMPACT_ATOMS: atom_id res chain seq x y z
N MET A 1 -32.32 -8.41 -21.28
CA MET A 1 -31.64 -7.95 -20.04
C MET A 1 -30.15 -7.58 -20.25
N MET A 2 -29.60 -7.53 -21.47
CA MET A 2 -28.16 -7.26 -21.71
C MET A 2 -27.78 -5.77 -21.85
N SER A 3 -28.74 -4.86 -22.02
CA SER A 3 -28.45 -3.44 -22.26
C SER A 3 -27.92 -2.69 -21.03
N GLY A 4 -28.23 -3.14 -19.81
CA GLY A 4 -27.81 -2.48 -18.57
C GLY A 4 -26.35 -2.70 -18.18
N ASN A 5 -25.78 -3.88 -18.46
CA ASN A 5 -24.39 -4.18 -18.11
C ASN A 5 -23.39 -3.39 -18.97
N ASN A 6 -23.69 -3.19 -20.25
CA ASN A 6 -22.78 -2.55 -21.18
C ASN A 6 -22.62 -1.04 -20.89
N GLU A 7 -23.70 -0.39 -20.45
CA GLU A 7 -23.65 1.03 -20.05
C GLU A 7 -22.85 1.22 -18.76
N ASN A 8 -22.97 0.30 -17.80
CA ASN A 8 -22.18 0.33 -16.55
C ASN A 8 -20.68 0.17 -16.83
N ILE A 9 -20.29 -0.73 -17.74
CA ILE A 9 -18.89 -0.93 -18.14
C ILE A 9 -18.32 0.34 -18.77
N LYS A 10 -19.06 0.97 -19.69
CA LYS A 10 -18.65 2.26 -20.29
C LYS A 10 -18.46 3.35 -19.25
N GLN A 11 -19.35 3.45 -18.27
CA GLN A 11 -19.21 4.42 -17.18
C GLN A 11 -17.99 4.14 -16.29
N LEU A 12 -17.70 2.87 -15.99
CA LEU A 12 -16.49 2.50 -15.24
C LEU A 12 -15.23 2.84 -16.02
N VAL A 13 -15.16 2.47 -17.31
CA VAL A 13 -14.03 2.81 -18.18
C VAL A 13 -13.84 4.32 -18.30
N ALA A 14 -14.93 5.09 -18.46
CA ALA A 14 -14.86 6.55 -18.48
C ALA A 14 -14.28 7.13 -17.18
N ARG A 15 -14.63 6.56 -16.02
CA ARG A 15 -14.02 6.94 -14.72
C ARG A 15 -12.54 6.59 -14.64
N LEU A 16 -12.14 5.41 -15.14
CA LEU A 16 -10.73 5.01 -15.17
C LEU A 16 -9.92 5.93 -16.09
N LYS A 17 -10.48 6.36 -17.23
CA LYS A 17 -9.88 7.35 -18.13
C LYS A 17 -9.70 8.72 -17.45
N ASP A 18 -10.73 9.23 -16.76
CA ASP A 18 -10.62 10.48 -15.97
C ASP A 18 -9.51 10.38 -14.91
N ILE A 19 -9.45 9.26 -14.18
CA ILE A 19 -8.41 9.04 -13.17
C ILE A 19 -7.02 9.03 -13.82
N HIS A 20 -6.85 8.31 -14.93
CA HIS A 20 -5.60 8.27 -15.68
C HIS A 20 -5.15 9.67 -16.10
N GLU A 21 -6.03 10.47 -16.69
CA GLU A 21 -5.73 11.83 -17.14
C GLU A 21 -5.32 12.76 -15.99
N ARG A 22 -5.97 12.64 -14.83
CA ARG A 22 -5.73 13.51 -13.68
C ARG A 22 -4.51 13.11 -12.85
N THR A 23 -4.20 11.83 -12.79
CA THR A 23 -3.21 11.28 -11.83
C THR A 23 -1.99 10.65 -12.50
N GLY A 24 -2.06 10.35 -13.81
CA GLY A 24 -1.05 9.58 -14.52
C GLY A 24 -1.05 8.08 -14.18
N MET A 25 -2.00 7.60 -13.36
CA MET A 25 -2.11 6.18 -13.02
C MET A 25 -2.41 5.35 -14.26
N ASN A 26 -1.61 4.32 -14.52
CA ASN A 26 -1.81 3.42 -15.65
C ASN A 26 -2.69 2.24 -15.26
N PHE A 27 -3.67 1.93 -16.10
CA PHE A 27 -4.52 0.76 -15.97
C PHE A 27 -4.23 -0.22 -17.11
N PRO A 28 -4.41 -1.54 -16.93
CA PRO A 28 -4.24 -2.51 -17.98
C PRO A 28 -5.25 -2.26 -19.09
N ALA A 29 -4.84 -2.52 -20.32
CA ALA A 29 -5.66 -2.26 -21.50
C ALA A 29 -7.05 -2.91 -21.40
N TRP A 30 -7.12 -4.08 -20.79
CA TRP A 30 -8.34 -4.84 -20.61
C TRP A 30 -9.32 -4.23 -19.60
N MET A 31 -8.85 -3.43 -18.63
CA MET A 31 -9.71 -2.64 -17.73
C MET A 31 -10.26 -1.39 -18.43
N MET A 32 -9.61 -0.97 -19.52
CA MET A 32 -9.94 0.23 -20.30
C MET A 32 -10.77 -0.08 -21.55
N ASP A 33 -11.14 -1.35 -21.77
CA ASP A 33 -11.92 -1.79 -22.92
C ASP A 33 -13.43 -1.68 -22.64
N GLU A 34 -14.07 -0.72 -23.29
CA GLU A 34 -15.51 -0.47 -23.22
C GLU A 34 -16.36 -1.61 -23.82
N ASN A 35 -15.76 -2.47 -24.65
CA ASN A 35 -16.45 -3.57 -25.31
C ASN A 35 -16.27 -4.90 -24.57
N ARG A 36 -15.53 -4.91 -23.46
CA ARG A 36 -15.33 -6.12 -22.68
C ARG A 36 -16.68 -6.65 -22.19
N SER A 37 -16.93 -7.95 -22.38
CA SER A 37 -18.09 -8.61 -21.76
C SER A 37 -17.78 -8.90 -20.29
N GLY A 38 -18.73 -8.59 -19.39
CA GLY A 38 -18.63 -8.95 -17.97
C GLY A 38 -18.92 -10.43 -17.69
N ASP A 39 -19.00 -11.26 -18.73
CA ASP A 39 -19.57 -12.61 -18.69
C ASP A 39 -18.48 -13.68 -18.47
N HIS A 40 -17.24 -13.28 -18.23
CA HIS A 40 -16.11 -14.17 -17.99
C HIS A 40 -15.30 -13.75 -16.76
N GLU A 41 -14.76 -14.75 -16.08
CA GLU A 41 -13.82 -14.53 -14.98
C GLU A 41 -12.50 -13.98 -15.50
N LEU A 42 -11.80 -13.19 -14.68
CA LEU A 42 -10.46 -12.73 -14.99
C LEU A 42 -9.52 -13.91 -15.10
N THR A 43 -8.73 -13.94 -16.16
CA THR A 43 -7.63 -14.89 -16.29
C THR A 43 -6.57 -14.64 -15.21
N ALA A 44 -5.74 -15.65 -14.91
CA ALA A 44 -4.67 -15.49 -13.91
C ALA A 44 -3.74 -14.31 -14.23
N ALA A 45 -3.43 -14.08 -15.52
CA ALA A 45 -2.61 -12.95 -15.94
C ALA A 45 -3.27 -11.61 -15.60
N GLU A 46 -4.56 -11.46 -15.91
CA GLU A 46 -5.34 -10.26 -15.61
C GLU A 46 -5.47 -10.02 -14.10
N GLN A 47 -5.66 -11.10 -13.32
CA GLN A 47 -5.66 -11.01 -11.86
C GLN A 47 -4.33 -10.47 -11.33
N HIS A 48 -3.19 -10.94 -11.85
CA HIS A 48 -1.88 -10.43 -11.47
C HIS A 48 -1.66 -8.97 -11.86
N GLU A 49 -2.04 -8.58 -13.09
CA GLU A 49 -1.94 -7.17 -13.55
C GLU A 49 -2.79 -6.23 -12.69
N TRP A 50 -4.01 -6.66 -12.35
CA TRP A 50 -4.87 -5.91 -11.44
C TRP A 50 -4.25 -5.81 -10.04
N ALA A 51 -3.73 -6.93 -9.53
CA ALA A 51 -3.12 -7.00 -8.20
C ALA A 51 -1.94 -6.04 -8.06
N GLU A 52 -1.08 -5.97 -9.08
CA GLU A 52 0.10 -5.10 -9.09
C GLU A 52 -0.29 -3.63 -8.94
N ILE A 53 -1.31 -3.19 -9.66
CA ILE A 53 -1.79 -1.80 -9.63
C ILE A 53 -2.50 -1.49 -8.31
N ILE A 54 -3.36 -2.39 -7.83
CA ILE A 54 -4.12 -2.10 -6.61
C ILE A 54 -3.23 -2.13 -5.36
N CYS A 55 -2.17 -2.95 -5.34
CA CYS A 55 -1.24 -3.03 -4.21
C CYS A 55 -0.54 -1.69 -3.94
N GLU A 56 -0.23 -0.91 -4.97
CA GLU A 56 0.31 0.44 -4.79
C GLU A 56 -0.66 1.34 -4.01
N SER A 57 -1.94 1.32 -4.38
CA SER A 57 -2.98 2.08 -3.70
C SER A 57 -3.18 1.61 -2.25
N MET A 58 -3.24 0.29 -2.04
CA MET A 58 -3.40 -0.30 -0.70
C MET A 58 -2.22 0.05 0.21
N ARG A 59 -0.99 -0.03 -0.30
CA ARG A 59 0.22 0.39 0.42
C ARG A 59 0.13 1.86 0.83
N GLY A 60 -0.28 2.73 -0.09
CA GLY A 60 -0.47 4.15 0.19
C GLY A 60 -1.52 4.41 1.27
N THR A 61 -2.64 3.70 1.23
CA THR A 61 -3.67 3.76 2.27
C THR A 61 -3.13 3.32 3.62
N VAL A 62 -2.40 2.20 3.70
CA VAL A 62 -1.77 1.74 4.96
C VAL A 62 -0.80 2.79 5.50
N ALA A 63 0.05 3.36 4.65
CA ALA A 63 0.98 4.41 5.05
C ALA A 63 0.27 5.65 5.62
N LEU A 64 -0.79 6.11 4.96
CA LEU A 64 -1.59 7.24 5.42
C LEU A 64 -2.32 6.95 6.74
N LEU A 65 -2.93 5.76 6.86
CA LEU A 65 -3.59 5.35 8.10
C LEU A 65 -2.61 5.30 9.26
N TYR A 66 -1.40 4.78 9.04
CA TYR A 66 -0.37 4.77 10.08
C TYR A 66 0.05 6.19 10.49
N LEU A 67 0.20 7.13 9.54
CA LEU A 67 0.49 8.53 9.86
C LEU A 67 -0.62 9.17 10.71
N ILE A 68 -1.88 8.93 10.36
CA ILE A 68 -3.05 9.38 11.14
C ILE A 68 -3.01 8.80 12.56
N GLU A 69 -2.69 7.52 12.72
CA GLU A 69 -2.54 6.90 14.04
C GLU A 69 -1.34 7.45 14.83
N CYS A 70 -0.25 7.81 14.16
CA CYS A 70 0.88 8.49 14.81
C CYS A 70 0.49 9.89 15.29
N GLU A 71 -0.23 10.66 14.48
CA GLU A 71 -0.76 11.97 14.87
C GLU A 71 -1.71 11.87 16.07
N LYS A 72 -2.62 10.89 16.08
CA LYS A 72 -3.51 10.65 17.22
C LYS A 72 -2.73 10.33 18.51
N ARG A 73 -1.64 9.58 18.41
CA ARG A 73 -0.86 9.14 19.58
C ARG A 73 0.13 10.19 20.08
N TRP A 74 0.76 10.95 19.19
CA TRP A 74 1.91 11.80 19.53
C TRP A 74 1.81 13.25 19.06
N GLY A 75 0.78 13.57 18.29
CA GLY A 75 0.61 14.86 17.63
C GLY A 75 1.61 15.09 16.49
N LEU A 76 1.57 16.30 15.94
CA LEU A 76 2.54 16.77 14.94
C LEU A 76 3.69 17.52 15.62
N ARG A 77 4.87 17.52 15.00
CA ARG A 77 6.00 18.34 15.41
C ARG A 77 6.37 19.27 14.27
N GLU A 78 6.25 20.58 14.49
CA GLU A 78 6.53 21.60 13.46
C GLU A 78 5.71 21.37 12.18
N GLY A 79 4.49 20.82 12.31
CA GLY A 79 3.60 20.49 11.19
C GLY A 79 3.84 19.12 10.57
N GLU A 80 4.88 18.39 10.99
CA GLU A 80 5.26 17.09 10.43
C GLU A 80 4.81 15.91 11.31
N TYR A 81 4.52 14.79 10.66
CA TYR A 81 4.23 13.53 11.34
C TYR A 81 5.47 12.96 12.02
N VAL A 82 5.30 12.37 13.20
CA VAL A 82 6.42 11.80 13.96
C VAL A 82 6.08 10.45 14.56
N PHE A 83 7.09 9.60 14.67
CA PHE A 83 7.11 8.46 15.57
C PHE A 83 7.84 8.86 16.86
N ARG A 84 7.25 8.57 18.02
CA ARG A 84 7.87 8.86 19.32
C ARG A 84 8.11 7.57 20.10
N SER A 85 9.38 7.31 20.39
CA SER A 85 9.81 6.38 21.44
C SER A 85 10.12 7.18 22.71
N GLU A 86 10.33 6.50 23.84
CA GLU A 86 10.70 7.16 25.11
C GLU A 86 11.95 8.06 24.98
N GLU A 87 12.85 7.74 24.06
CA GLU A 87 14.19 8.36 23.98
C GLU A 87 14.41 9.19 22.72
N ARG A 88 13.60 9.01 21.66
CA ARG A 88 13.78 9.65 20.35
C ARG A 88 12.46 9.96 19.65
N VAL A 89 12.50 11.03 18.85
CA VAL A 89 11.45 11.42 17.91
C VAL A 89 12.00 11.27 16.50
N LEU A 90 11.35 10.47 15.67
CA LEU A 90 11.68 10.27 14.26
C LEU A 90 10.64 10.98 13.40
N GLY A 91 11.07 11.74 12.39
CA GLY A 91 10.16 12.27 11.38
C GLY A 91 9.65 11.15 10.49
N LEU A 92 8.36 11.19 10.16
CA LEU A 92 7.72 10.22 9.28
C LEU A 92 7.19 10.93 8.04
N THR A 93 7.39 10.29 6.89
CA THR A 93 6.74 10.67 5.64
C THR A 93 6.01 9.45 5.08
N ARG A 94 4.99 9.70 4.25
CA ARG A 94 4.30 8.64 3.51
C ARG A 94 5.30 7.78 2.72
N ALA A 95 6.19 8.42 1.96
CA ALA A 95 7.20 7.74 1.16
C ALA A 95 8.15 6.86 2.00
N LEU A 96 8.54 7.30 3.21
CA LEU A 96 9.34 6.47 4.11
C LEU A 96 8.62 5.17 4.48
N ILE A 97 7.34 5.28 4.87
CA ILE A 97 6.54 4.12 5.28
C ILE A 97 6.29 3.18 4.10
N GLU A 98 5.93 3.73 2.93
CA GLU A 98 5.75 2.94 1.71
C GLU A 98 7.03 2.17 1.35
N ASN A 99 8.20 2.80 1.44
CA ASN A 99 9.48 2.12 1.19
C ASN A 99 9.78 1.01 2.21
N VAL A 100 9.42 1.20 3.49
CA VAL A 100 9.53 0.13 4.50
C VAL A 100 8.64 -1.05 4.13
N LEU A 101 7.39 -0.81 3.71
CA LEU A 101 6.47 -1.85 3.31
C LEU A 101 6.95 -2.58 2.05
N ILE A 102 7.40 -1.87 1.02
CA ILE A 102 8.00 -2.48 -0.17
C ILE A 102 9.16 -3.39 0.23
N LYS A 103 10.10 -2.87 1.03
CA LYS A 103 11.36 -3.55 1.30
C LYS A 103 11.20 -4.79 2.19
N TYR A 104 10.39 -4.70 3.23
CA TYR A 104 10.31 -5.73 4.27
C TYR A 104 9.07 -6.61 4.18
N VAL A 105 8.09 -6.24 3.36
CA VAL A 105 6.86 -7.03 3.17
C VAL A 105 6.75 -7.46 1.72
N GLU A 106 6.66 -6.52 0.78
CA GLU A 106 6.32 -6.87 -0.60
C GLU A 106 7.43 -7.65 -1.29
N GLU A 107 8.69 -7.19 -1.20
CA GLU A 107 9.84 -7.90 -1.76
C GLU A 107 9.98 -9.32 -1.15
N ASP A 108 9.73 -9.46 0.15
CA ASP A 108 9.79 -10.76 0.84
C ASP A 108 8.69 -11.71 0.35
N LEU A 109 7.46 -11.22 0.20
CA LEU A 109 6.35 -11.99 -0.36
C LEU A 109 6.61 -12.40 -1.82
N LEU A 110 7.12 -11.48 -2.64
CA LEU A 110 7.47 -11.76 -4.03
C LEU A 110 8.61 -12.79 -4.15
N LEU A 111 9.57 -12.77 -3.22
CA LEU A 111 10.66 -13.73 -3.16
C LEU A 111 10.18 -15.12 -2.74
N HIS A 112 9.35 -15.23 -1.70
CA HIS A 112 8.94 -16.51 -1.12
C HIS A 112 7.70 -17.11 -1.78
N LYS A 113 6.89 -16.31 -2.49
CA LYS A 113 5.69 -16.76 -3.21
C LYS A 113 5.73 -16.36 -4.70
N PRO A 114 6.74 -16.83 -5.45
CA PRO A 114 6.98 -16.39 -6.83
C PRO A 114 5.85 -16.76 -7.80
N THR A 115 5.05 -17.78 -7.49
CA THR A 115 3.87 -18.15 -8.31
C THR A 115 2.67 -17.24 -8.05
N GLU A 116 2.46 -16.82 -6.80
CA GLU A 116 1.35 -15.93 -6.42
C GLU A 116 1.67 -14.46 -6.76
N ARG A 117 2.94 -14.06 -6.77
CA ARG A 117 3.41 -12.70 -7.10
C ARG A 117 2.61 -11.63 -6.33
N TYR A 118 2.15 -10.58 -7.02
CA TYR A 118 1.34 -9.52 -6.43
C TYR A 118 0.01 -9.98 -5.85
N MET A 119 -0.47 -11.20 -6.14
CA MET A 119 -1.64 -11.71 -5.47
C MET A 119 -1.38 -12.06 -4.01
N ALA A 120 -0.17 -12.51 -3.69
CA ALA A 120 0.24 -12.69 -2.29
C ALA A 120 0.28 -11.35 -1.55
N VAL A 121 0.78 -10.30 -2.21
CA VAL A 121 0.85 -8.94 -1.66
C VAL A 121 -0.55 -8.38 -1.43
N PHE A 122 -1.44 -8.52 -2.40
CA PHE A 122 -2.85 -8.12 -2.27
C PHE A 122 -3.51 -8.83 -1.08
N GLN A 123 -3.39 -10.15 -1.00
CA GLN A 123 -3.97 -10.94 0.09
C GLN A 123 -3.44 -10.49 1.46
N PHE A 124 -2.16 -10.13 1.53
CA PHE A 124 -1.55 -9.62 2.76
C PHE A 124 -2.20 -8.30 3.20
N TYR A 125 -2.33 -7.32 2.31
CA TYR A 125 -3.00 -6.06 2.63
C TYR A 125 -4.49 -6.25 2.94
N TRP A 126 -5.18 -7.09 2.16
CA TRP A 126 -6.59 -7.39 2.33
C TRP A 126 -6.90 -8.04 3.68
N ALA A 127 -6.06 -8.97 4.13
CA ALA A 127 -6.22 -9.61 5.44
C ALA A 127 -6.17 -8.59 6.60
N ASN A 128 -5.35 -7.55 6.49
CA ASN A 128 -5.34 -6.47 7.48
C ASN A 128 -6.64 -5.65 7.44
N ASP A 129 -7.09 -5.27 6.23
CA ASP A 129 -8.32 -4.48 6.08
C ASP A 129 -9.52 -5.20 6.69
N GLN A 130 -9.61 -6.52 6.49
CA GLN A 130 -10.65 -7.34 7.12
C GLN A 130 -10.61 -7.32 8.65
N ARG A 131 -9.42 -7.38 9.27
CA ARG A 131 -9.28 -7.21 10.73
C ARG A 131 -9.77 -5.85 11.19
N VAL A 132 -9.36 -4.79 10.51
CA VAL A 132 -9.73 -3.41 10.88
C VAL A 132 -11.24 -3.21 10.74
N GLN A 133 -11.86 -3.73 9.68
CA GLN A 133 -13.32 -3.69 9.49
C GLN A 133 -14.07 -4.47 10.58
N ALA A 134 -13.47 -5.53 11.12
CA ALA A 134 -14.01 -6.27 12.27
C ALA A 134 -13.82 -5.54 13.62
N GLY A 135 -13.21 -4.34 13.63
CA GLY A 135 -12.95 -3.57 14.84
C GLY A 135 -11.68 -3.99 15.60
N GLU A 136 -10.85 -4.85 15.00
CA GLU A 136 -9.56 -5.23 15.58
C GLU A 136 -8.46 -4.21 15.24
N ALA A 137 -7.38 -4.21 16.03
CA ALA A 137 -6.22 -3.39 15.76
C ALA A 137 -5.54 -3.81 14.45
N SER A 138 -5.08 -2.81 13.68
CA SER A 138 -4.26 -2.99 12.48
C SER A 138 -2.90 -3.59 12.86
N TRP A 139 -2.53 -4.72 12.25
CA TRP A 139 -1.22 -5.32 12.50
C TRP A 139 -0.08 -4.47 11.93
N PHE A 140 -0.40 -3.53 11.03
CA PHE A 140 0.60 -2.66 10.42
C PHE A 140 1.12 -1.66 11.42
N ASN A 141 0.28 -1.24 12.37
CA ASN A 141 0.70 -0.31 13.40
C ASN A 141 1.76 -0.97 14.29
N GLU A 142 1.51 -2.19 14.76
CA GLU A 142 2.45 -2.95 15.58
C GLU A 142 3.75 -3.27 14.82
N PHE A 143 3.62 -3.70 13.56
CA PHE A 143 4.76 -3.98 12.69
C PHE A 143 5.64 -2.74 12.46
N LEU A 144 5.04 -1.61 12.06
CA LEU A 144 5.75 -0.37 11.78
C LEU A 144 6.35 0.23 13.06
N ASP A 145 5.60 0.23 14.17
CA ASP A 145 6.12 0.65 15.47
C ASP A 145 7.36 -0.17 15.85
N GLY A 146 7.32 -1.48 15.64
CA GLY A 146 8.45 -2.38 15.90
C GLY A 146 9.69 -2.03 15.07
N ILE A 147 9.52 -1.76 13.77
CA ILE A 147 10.61 -1.32 12.89
C ILE A 147 11.19 0.02 13.36
N PHE A 148 10.34 1.03 13.59
CA PHE A 148 10.82 2.36 13.96
C PHE A 148 11.44 2.38 15.37
N LEU A 149 10.97 1.52 16.27
CA LEU A 149 11.59 1.30 17.57
C LEU A 149 13.00 0.68 17.43
N ASP A 150 13.16 -0.33 16.58
CA ASP A 150 14.48 -0.91 16.30
C ASP A 150 15.44 0.11 15.68
N VAL A 151 14.97 0.90 14.71
CA VAL A 151 15.74 2.00 14.11
C VAL A 151 16.16 3.01 15.18
N ALA A 152 15.25 3.44 16.07
CA ALA A 152 15.56 4.38 17.15
C ALA A 152 16.63 3.83 18.09
N ARG A 153 16.58 2.53 18.43
CA ARG A 153 17.58 1.84 19.27
C ARG A 153 18.95 1.78 18.61
N ARG A 154 19.03 1.40 17.32
CA ARG A 154 20.30 1.34 16.59
C ARG A 154 20.95 2.72 16.44
N LEU A 155 20.15 3.74 16.11
CA LEU A 155 20.64 5.12 16.04
C LEU A 155 21.19 5.59 17.41
N ARG A 156 20.59 5.16 18.52
CA ARG A 156 21.12 5.42 19.86
C ARG A 156 22.46 4.73 20.10
N ALA A 157 22.59 3.47 19.70
CA ALA A 157 23.82 2.69 19.88
C ALA A 157 24.99 3.19 19.02
N GLY A 158 24.77 4.17 18.13
CA GLY A 158 25.76 4.62 17.16
C GLY A 158 26.00 3.60 16.05
N GLU A 159 25.11 2.62 15.92
CA GLU A 159 25.18 1.60 14.89
C GLU A 159 24.79 2.20 13.54
N LYS A 160 25.42 1.70 12.47
CA LYS A 160 25.04 2.11 11.12
C LYS A 160 23.60 1.67 10.86
N PRO A 161 22.73 2.55 10.32
CA PRO A 161 21.42 2.13 9.88
C PRO A 161 21.57 1.00 8.83
N PRO A 162 20.60 0.07 8.75
CA PRO A 162 20.70 -1.15 7.94
C PRO A 162 20.84 -0.89 6.42
N VAL A 163 20.75 0.36 5.97
CA VAL A 163 20.88 0.75 4.56
C VAL A 163 22.00 1.78 4.42
N LYS A 164 22.87 1.60 3.42
CA LYS A 164 23.83 2.64 3.01
C LYS A 164 23.03 3.91 2.68
N PRO A 165 23.37 5.09 3.22
CA PRO A 165 22.69 6.32 2.83
C PRO A 165 22.81 6.48 1.31
N ILE A 166 21.66 6.53 0.65
CA ILE A 166 21.60 6.98 -0.74
C ILE A 166 21.76 8.49 -0.66
N LEU A 167 22.99 8.95 -0.84
CA LEU A 167 23.29 10.35 -1.09
C LEU A 167 22.83 10.65 -2.51
N HIS A 168 21.82 11.52 -2.64
CA HIS A 168 21.51 12.20 -3.90
C HIS A 168 22.52 13.33 -4.13
#